data_AF-A0A194RHV1-F1
#
_entry.id   AF-A0A194RHV1-F1
#
_cell.length_a   1.000
_cell.length_b   1.000
_cell.length_c   1.000
_cell.angle_alpha   90.00
_cell.angle_beta   90.00
_cell.angle_gamma   90.00
#
_symmetry.space_group_name_H-M   'P 1'
#
loop_
_entity.id
_entity.type
_entity.pdbx_description
1 polymer ?
#
loop_
_entity_poly.entity_id
_entity_poly.type
_entity_poly.pdbx_seq_one_letter_code
_entity_poly.pdbx_strand_id
1 'polypeptide(L)'
;MAQMYAEYSTKIESLKVKPPTIPIQPNVLTRKNKRSEGSAPQKISIPATPPNSVCEKPRRMLTKSVIDKKLKQAFDNNKQKAMKLLNEIKSEMYHYPQKRHFEKPKQCINLQNDTEQDWKKPFAKSNHRNWKKTSSMPVKENIATLKRYNERMKLTEREEIQWLQDLLRDCRSLSKFHELEEYDREERERERILDIEKKHIQGQISFEEALLAKKKVHDENKKKYEDFMKEKELWNKELEKWNQEQIEINRKHFEKLSLIELNVLEARKNVTKKKKEEADLIKKENETLQLQSLQAKQEELKRKIQMIKEIKILSIIAKRAKLPKIIDLTETSGIGLLCEMSMVELQERLSSMKMNLKEELEAKSKFIKEQHVAAKKSLEDTRKKVADYLDERKKLRKSNKKTPKPSIDVSTKDINDLKKVLEAKRKLRQQLT
;
A
#
# COMPACT_ATOMS: atom_id res chain seq x y z
N MET A 1 44.30 59.55 -37.59
CA MET A 1 43.07 58.88 -37.09
C MET A 1 42.94 57.45 -37.62
N ALA A 2 42.98 57.19 -38.93
CA ALA A 2 42.75 55.84 -39.49
C ALA A 2 43.58 54.70 -38.84
N GLN A 3 44.88 54.90 -38.61
CA GLN A 3 45.75 53.89 -37.98
C GLN A 3 45.29 53.49 -36.57
N MET A 4 44.95 54.46 -35.71
CA MET A 4 44.40 54.22 -34.36
C MET A 4 43.11 53.37 -34.42
N TYR A 5 42.31 53.50 -35.48
CA TYR A 5 41.09 52.73 -35.65
C TYR A 5 41.38 51.28 -36.09
N ALA A 6 42.38 51.07 -36.96
CA ALA A 6 42.84 49.74 -37.36
C ALA A 6 43.49 48.96 -36.20
N GLU A 7 44.29 49.63 -35.37
CA GLU A 7 44.84 49.06 -34.13
C GLU A 7 43.74 48.72 -33.11
N TYR A 8 42.64 49.49 -33.08
CA TYR A 8 41.49 49.20 -32.22
C TYR A 8 40.71 47.97 -32.72
N SER A 9 40.41 47.88 -34.02
CA SER A 9 39.70 46.73 -34.61
C SER A 9 40.44 45.40 -34.42
N THR A 10 41.73 45.36 -34.78
CA THR A 10 42.56 44.14 -34.62
C THR A 10 42.71 43.70 -33.16
N LYS A 11 42.63 44.65 -32.22
CA LYS A 11 42.63 44.41 -30.77
C LYS A 11 41.28 43.94 -30.21
N ILE A 12 40.18 44.14 -30.94
CA ILE A 12 38.87 43.51 -30.67
C ILE A 12 38.82 42.10 -31.27
N GLU A 13 39.24 41.93 -32.52
CA GLU A 13 39.22 40.64 -33.23
C GLU A 13 40.09 39.56 -32.56
N SER A 14 41.17 39.97 -31.88
CA SER A 14 42.04 39.07 -31.11
C SER A 14 41.50 38.67 -29.74
N LEU A 15 40.40 39.26 -29.25
CA LEU A 15 39.72 38.86 -28.02
C LEU A 15 38.87 37.61 -28.25
N LYS A 16 39.51 36.44 -28.14
CA LYS A 16 38.83 35.13 -28.21
C LYS A 16 37.63 35.06 -27.26
N VAL A 17 36.43 35.10 -27.83
CA VAL A 17 35.17 34.98 -27.10
C VAL A 17 35.15 33.65 -26.34
N LYS A 18 35.04 33.73 -25.01
CA LYS A 18 34.90 32.53 -24.17
C LYS A 18 33.56 31.85 -24.51
N PRO A 19 33.51 30.51 -24.67
CA PRO A 19 32.24 29.83 -24.92
C PRO A 19 31.25 30.10 -23.77
N PRO A 20 29.94 30.21 -24.06
CA PRO A 20 28.94 30.49 -23.05
C PRO A 20 28.97 29.41 -21.95
N THR A 21 29.06 29.84 -20.70
CA THR A 21 29.14 28.93 -19.56
C THR A 21 27.77 28.28 -19.34
N ILE A 22 27.64 27.02 -19.77
CA ILE A 22 26.44 26.22 -19.54
C ILE A 22 26.23 26.08 -18.02
N PRO A 23 25.05 26.40 -17.46
CA PRO A 23 24.81 26.30 -16.03
C PRO A 23 24.81 24.83 -15.60
N ILE A 24 25.87 24.44 -14.87
CA ILE A 24 25.99 23.11 -14.27
C ILE A 24 24.93 23.00 -13.17
N GLN A 25 23.96 22.10 -13.34
CA GLN A 25 22.94 21.88 -12.32
C GLN A 25 23.59 21.35 -11.02
N PRO A 26 23.22 21.87 -9.84
CA PRO A 26 23.81 21.44 -8.58
C PRO A 26 23.42 19.98 -8.28
N ASN A 27 24.41 19.10 -8.20
CA ASN A 27 24.19 17.69 -7.88
C ASN A 27 23.95 17.49 -6.37
N VAL A 28 22.77 17.89 -5.91
CA VAL A 28 22.35 17.86 -4.49
C VAL A 28 22.23 16.44 -3.94
N LEU A 29 22.01 15.44 -4.80
CA LEU A 29 21.63 14.07 -4.40
C LEU A 29 22.79 13.11 -4.12
N THR A 30 24.06 13.52 -4.27
CA THR A 30 25.22 12.62 -4.08
C THR A 30 26.23 13.07 -3.01
N ARG A 31 25.79 13.76 -1.94
CA ARG A 31 26.60 13.87 -0.72
C ARG A 31 26.65 12.53 0.03
N LYS A 32 27.68 11.72 -0.25
CA LYS A 32 28.05 10.59 0.61
C LYS A 32 28.54 11.13 1.95
N ASN A 33 27.72 11.02 2.99
CA ASN A 33 28.08 11.44 4.34
C ASN A 33 29.26 10.60 4.85
N LYS A 34 30.43 11.23 5.01
CA LYS A 34 31.60 10.66 5.69
C LYS A 34 31.29 10.57 7.19
N ARG A 35 30.69 9.46 7.62
CA ARG A 35 30.50 9.18 9.05
C ARG A 35 31.86 9.03 9.73
N SER A 36 31.98 9.59 10.93
CA SER A 36 33.12 9.44 11.82
C SER A 36 33.20 8.01 12.38
N GLU A 37 34.38 7.66 12.87
CA GLU A 37 34.66 6.38 13.54
C GLU A 37 33.98 6.33 14.92
N GLY A 38 33.53 5.15 15.35
CA GLY A 38 32.87 4.96 16.64
C GLY A 38 32.13 3.64 16.77
N SER A 39 32.74 2.69 17.51
CA SER A 39 32.23 1.40 18.02
C SER A 39 31.42 0.45 17.11
N ALA A 40 31.79 -0.83 17.14
CA ALA A 40 30.93 -1.93 16.67
C ALA A 40 29.76 -2.18 17.65
N PRO A 41 28.73 -2.93 17.24
CA PRO A 41 28.77 -4.37 17.55
C PRO A 41 28.62 -5.31 16.34
N GLN A 42 28.68 -6.61 16.64
CA GLN A 42 28.94 -7.74 15.75
C GLN A 42 27.97 -7.87 14.55
N LYS A 43 28.50 -8.32 13.41
CA LYS A 43 27.71 -8.80 12.26
C LYS A 43 27.71 -10.33 12.21
N ILE A 44 26.56 -10.91 11.96
CA ILE A 44 26.39 -12.33 11.65
C ILE A 44 27.14 -12.66 10.35
N SER A 45 27.87 -13.77 10.32
CA SER A 45 28.67 -14.22 9.18
C SER A 45 27.81 -14.78 8.04
N ILE A 46 27.73 -14.04 6.94
CA ILE A 46 27.26 -14.56 5.64
C ILE A 46 28.49 -15.20 4.95
N PRO A 47 28.40 -16.44 4.40
CA PRO A 47 29.55 -17.11 3.82
C PRO A 47 30.09 -16.38 2.58
N ALA A 48 31.41 -16.36 2.44
CA ALA A 48 32.11 -15.66 1.36
C ALA A 48 32.06 -16.45 0.04
N THR A 49 31.06 -16.19 -0.80
CA THR A 49 31.16 -16.49 -2.24
C THR A 49 32.13 -15.50 -2.90
N PRO A 50 33.13 -15.96 -3.68
CA PRO A 50 34.07 -15.06 -4.34
C PRO A 50 33.35 -14.23 -5.43
N PRO A 51 33.78 -12.97 -5.67
CA PRO A 51 33.20 -12.12 -6.69
C PRO A 51 33.57 -12.63 -8.09
N ASN A 52 32.73 -13.52 -8.63
CA ASN A 52 32.98 -14.23 -9.88
C ASN A 52 32.94 -13.26 -11.07
N SER A 53 34.11 -12.76 -11.46
CA SER A 53 34.41 -11.98 -12.68
C SER A 53 33.35 -10.94 -13.11
N VAL A 54 33.64 -9.65 -12.90
CA VAL A 54 32.96 -8.56 -13.65
C VAL A 54 33.43 -8.61 -15.10
N CYS A 55 32.90 -9.58 -15.85
CA CYS A 55 33.10 -9.70 -17.28
C CYS A 55 32.32 -8.56 -17.94
N GLU A 56 33.03 -7.50 -18.34
CA GLU A 56 32.48 -6.35 -19.07
C GLU A 56 32.04 -6.76 -20.48
N LYS A 57 30.96 -7.52 -20.56
CA LYS A 57 30.31 -7.89 -21.82
C LYS A 57 29.84 -6.58 -22.46
N PRO A 58 30.36 -6.18 -23.64
CA PRO A 58 30.01 -4.91 -24.24
C PRO A 58 28.49 -4.88 -24.46
N ARG A 59 27.83 -3.84 -23.93
CA ARG A 59 26.38 -3.66 -24.00
C ARG A 59 25.93 -3.29 -25.42
N ARG A 60 26.09 -4.24 -26.37
CA ARG A 60 25.41 -4.21 -27.66
C ARG A 60 23.92 -4.07 -27.36
N MET A 61 23.32 -2.93 -27.71
CA MET A 61 21.90 -2.71 -27.50
C MET A 61 21.12 -3.82 -28.20
N LEU A 62 20.30 -4.53 -27.44
CA LEU A 62 19.67 -5.76 -27.91
C LEU A 62 18.52 -5.37 -28.85
N THR A 63 18.81 -5.31 -30.15
CA THR A 63 17.82 -4.94 -31.16
C THR A 63 16.63 -5.90 -31.12
N LYS A 64 15.44 -5.39 -31.43
CA LYS A 64 14.16 -6.10 -31.25
C LYS A 64 14.18 -7.52 -31.83
N SER A 65 14.73 -7.71 -33.02
CA SER A 65 14.86 -9.02 -33.68
C SER A 65 15.74 -10.04 -32.93
N VAL A 66 16.67 -9.60 -32.08
CA VAL A 66 17.49 -10.49 -31.22
C VAL A 66 16.77 -10.81 -29.90
N ILE A 67 15.94 -9.89 -29.39
CA ILE A 67 15.01 -10.16 -28.29
C ILE A 67 13.99 -11.22 -28.74
N ASP A 68 13.33 -10.98 -29.87
CA ASP A 68 12.27 -11.86 -30.41
C ASP A 68 12.81 -13.28 -30.71
N LYS A 69 14.03 -13.39 -31.27
CA LYS A 69 14.71 -14.69 -31.47
C LYS A 69 14.98 -15.42 -30.14
N LYS A 70 15.44 -14.71 -29.09
CA LYS A 70 15.66 -15.31 -27.77
C LYS A 70 14.35 -15.71 -27.08
N LEU A 71 13.30 -14.90 -27.19
CA LEU A 71 11.97 -15.23 -26.68
C LEU A 71 11.39 -16.46 -27.38
N LYS A 72 11.55 -16.58 -28.71
CA LYS A 72 11.14 -17.77 -29.45
C LYS A 72 11.91 -19.02 -29.03
N GLN A 73 13.24 -18.93 -28.92
CA GLN A 73 14.06 -20.04 -28.38
C GLN A 73 13.66 -20.44 -26.95
N ALA A 74 13.37 -19.47 -26.07
CA ALA A 74 12.89 -19.75 -24.72
C ALA A 74 11.51 -20.42 -24.71
N PHE A 75 10.59 -19.98 -25.58
CA PHE A 75 9.27 -20.58 -25.76
C PHE A 75 9.36 -22.02 -26.28
N ASP A 76 10.15 -22.25 -27.33
CA ASP A 76 10.32 -23.58 -27.93
C ASP A 76 10.99 -24.56 -26.94
N ASN A 77 11.99 -24.11 -26.19
CA ASN A 77 12.60 -24.89 -25.10
C ASN A 77 11.60 -25.22 -23.98
N ASN A 78 10.73 -24.27 -23.60
CA ASN A 78 9.73 -24.48 -22.56
C ASN A 78 8.61 -25.43 -23.03
N LYS A 79 8.21 -25.32 -24.30
CA LYS A 79 7.29 -26.26 -24.97
C LYS A 79 7.86 -27.69 -25.00
N GLN A 80 9.16 -27.84 -25.32
CA GLN A 80 9.83 -29.15 -25.26
C GLN A 80 9.86 -29.71 -23.83
N LYS A 81 10.18 -28.89 -22.81
CA LYS A 81 10.13 -29.32 -21.40
C LYS A 81 8.72 -29.76 -20.98
N ALA A 82 7.69 -28.98 -21.32
CA ALA A 82 6.31 -29.31 -21.03
C ALA A 82 5.86 -30.62 -21.72
N MET A 83 6.29 -30.87 -22.96
CA MET A 83 6.01 -32.14 -23.65
C MET A 83 6.78 -33.33 -23.09
N LYS A 84 8.02 -33.14 -22.60
CA LYS A 84 8.74 -34.18 -21.87
C LYS A 84 8.01 -34.54 -20.58
N LEU A 85 7.71 -33.55 -19.74
CA LEU A 85 6.96 -33.74 -18.49
C LEU A 85 5.58 -34.39 -18.72
N LEU A 86 4.87 -34.00 -19.78
CA LEU A 86 3.58 -34.62 -20.15
C LEU A 86 3.74 -36.09 -20.56
N ASN A 87 4.83 -36.46 -21.22
CA ASN A 87 5.09 -37.85 -21.62
C ASN A 87 5.59 -38.69 -20.43
N GLU A 88 6.42 -38.11 -19.57
CA GLU A 88 6.91 -38.66 -18.31
C GLU A 88 5.74 -39.00 -17.37
N ILE A 89 4.82 -38.06 -17.16
CA ILE A 89 3.54 -38.27 -16.45
C ILE A 89 2.69 -39.36 -17.13
N LYS A 90 2.65 -39.44 -18.47
CA LYS A 90 1.89 -40.50 -19.17
C LYS A 90 2.53 -41.88 -19.04
N SER A 91 3.84 -41.99 -18.83
CA SER A 91 4.52 -43.26 -18.59
C SER A 91 4.48 -43.71 -17.13
N GLU A 92 4.54 -42.78 -16.17
CA GLU A 92 4.52 -43.10 -14.75
C GLU A 92 3.09 -43.21 -14.18
N MET A 93 2.18 -42.32 -14.58
CA MET A 93 0.80 -42.32 -14.09
C MET A 93 -0.15 -43.08 -15.03
N TYR A 94 -0.28 -44.39 -14.77
CA TYR A 94 -1.41 -45.23 -15.22
C TYR A 94 -2.80 -44.71 -14.75
N HIS A 95 -2.84 -43.60 -14.00
CA HIS A 95 -4.03 -43.01 -13.40
C HIS A 95 -4.84 -42.11 -14.34
N TYR A 96 -4.30 -41.73 -15.51
CA TYR A 96 -5.12 -41.12 -16.57
C TYR A 96 -6.14 -42.14 -17.10
N PRO A 97 -7.43 -41.80 -17.22
CA PRO A 97 -8.43 -42.72 -17.75
C PRO A 97 -8.17 -42.98 -19.24
N GLN A 98 -7.47 -44.08 -19.52
CA GLN A 98 -7.51 -44.71 -20.84
C GLN A 98 -8.98 -44.90 -21.23
N LYS A 99 -9.35 -44.57 -22.47
CA LYS A 99 -10.69 -44.82 -22.99
C LYS A 99 -10.91 -46.32 -23.19
N ARG A 100 -11.15 -47.04 -22.09
CA ARG A 100 -11.73 -48.39 -22.13
C ARG A 100 -13.07 -48.26 -22.85
N HIS A 101 -13.26 -49.03 -23.92
CA HIS A 101 -14.51 -49.04 -24.65
C HIS A 101 -15.60 -49.63 -23.73
N PHE A 102 -16.49 -48.76 -23.24
CA PHE A 102 -17.62 -49.16 -22.40
C PHE A 102 -18.71 -49.82 -23.26
N GLU A 103 -18.50 -51.07 -23.63
CA GLU A 103 -19.62 -52.00 -23.82
C GLU A 103 -20.27 -52.21 -22.45
N LYS A 104 -21.20 -51.32 -22.09
CA LYS A 104 -21.98 -51.44 -20.85
C LYS A 104 -22.70 -52.79 -20.84
N PRO A 105 -22.55 -53.63 -19.79
CA PRO A 105 -23.42 -54.79 -19.61
C PRO A 105 -24.88 -54.35 -19.63
N LYS A 106 -25.73 -55.04 -20.39
CA LYS A 106 -27.13 -54.63 -20.64
C LYS A 106 -27.94 -54.44 -19.34
N GLN A 107 -27.57 -55.14 -18.27
CA GLN A 107 -28.14 -54.99 -16.93
C GLN A 107 -28.02 -53.57 -16.35
N CYS A 108 -26.90 -52.87 -16.58
CA CYS A 108 -26.69 -51.53 -16.04
C CYS A 108 -27.60 -50.47 -16.67
N ILE A 109 -28.06 -50.70 -17.91
CA ILE A 109 -29.00 -49.81 -18.61
C ILE A 109 -30.39 -49.94 -17.97
N ASN A 110 -30.78 -51.15 -17.55
CA ASN A 110 -32.06 -51.36 -16.86
C ASN A 110 -32.08 -50.67 -15.50
N LEU A 111 -31.06 -50.85 -14.64
CA LEU A 111 -30.97 -50.12 -13.37
C LEU A 111 -31.01 -48.59 -13.56
N GLN A 112 -30.38 -48.08 -14.63
CA GLN A 112 -30.43 -46.65 -14.95
C GLN A 112 -31.84 -46.21 -15.38
N ASN A 113 -32.55 -47.01 -16.19
CA ASN A 113 -33.94 -46.75 -16.56
C ASN A 113 -34.92 -46.86 -15.38
N ASP A 114 -34.73 -47.82 -14.48
CA ASP A 114 -35.59 -48.04 -13.30
C ASP A 114 -35.46 -46.86 -12.33
N THR A 115 -34.23 -46.44 -12.02
CA THR A 115 -33.97 -45.22 -11.24
C THR A 115 -34.45 -43.95 -11.95
N GLU A 116 -34.42 -43.90 -13.29
CA GLU A 116 -35.00 -42.79 -14.07
C GLU A 116 -36.54 -42.76 -14.13
N GLN A 117 -37.22 -43.89 -13.90
CA GLN A 117 -38.67 -43.91 -13.71
C GLN A 117 -39.06 -43.53 -12.27
N ASP A 118 -38.27 -43.91 -11.27
CA ASP A 118 -38.56 -43.60 -9.87
C ASP A 118 -38.43 -42.10 -9.52
N TRP A 119 -37.52 -41.34 -10.14
CA TRP A 119 -37.53 -39.87 -9.95
C TRP A 119 -38.64 -39.14 -10.74
N LYS A 120 -39.24 -39.79 -11.75
CA LYS A 120 -40.38 -39.25 -12.52
C LYS A 120 -41.72 -39.53 -11.84
N LYS A 121 -41.80 -40.47 -10.91
CA LYS A 121 -42.96 -40.61 -10.01
C LYS A 121 -43.00 -39.37 -9.13
N PRO A 122 -44.02 -38.48 -9.24
CA PRO A 122 -44.16 -37.41 -8.28
C PRO A 122 -44.45 -38.05 -6.92
N PHE A 123 -43.50 -38.01 -5.99
CA PHE A 123 -43.72 -38.41 -4.60
C PHE A 123 -45.02 -37.74 -4.15
N ALA A 124 -46.04 -38.56 -3.90
CA ALA A 124 -47.35 -38.08 -3.52
C ALA A 124 -47.15 -37.24 -2.27
N LYS A 125 -47.23 -35.90 -2.42
CA LYS A 125 -46.90 -34.96 -1.35
C LYS A 125 -47.80 -35.33 -0.18
N SER A 126 -47.20 -35.93 0.85
CA SER A 126 -47.92 -36.26 2.06
C SER A 126 -48.50 -34.96 2.55
N ASN A 127 -49.82 -34.82 2.40
CA ASN A 127 -50.54 -33.69 2.93
C ASN A 127 -50.47 -33.89 4.44
N HIS A 128 -49.39 -33.37 5.02
CA HIS A 128 -49.20 -33.18 6.44
C HIS A 128 -50.33 -32.28 6.89
N ARG A 129 -51.49 -32.91 7.16
CA ARG A 129 -52.64 -32.28 7.81
C ARG A 129 -52.04 -31.57 8.99
N ASN A 130 -52.13 -30.24 8.99
CA ASN A 130 -51.60 -29.40 10.05
C ASN A 130 -52.40 -29.73 11.32
N TRP A 131 -51.94 -30.76 12.03
CA TRP A 131 -52.53 -31.26 13.25
C TRP A 131 -52.28 -30.20 14.30
N LYS A 132 -53.19 -29.21 14.33
CA LYS A 132 -53.24 -28.16 15.35
C LYS A 132 -53.04 -28.88 16.67
N LYS A 133 -51.98 -28.50 17.40
CA LYS A 133 -51.53 -29.22 18.59
C LYS A 133 -52.66 -29.17 19.63
N THR A 134 -53.48 -30.21 19.64
CA THR A 134 -54.49 -30.45 20.65
C THR A 134 -53.76 -30.44 21.98
N SER A 135 -54.14 -29.53 22.88
CA SER A 135 -53.55 -29.44 24.21
C SER A 135 -53.64 -30.81 24.87
N SER A 136 -52.48 -31.40 25.15
CA SER A 136 -52.42 -32.74 25.73
C SER A 136 -53.08 -32.69 27.10
N MET A 137 -54.25 -33.35 27.23
CA MET A 137 -54.94 -33.51 28.50
C MET A 137 -53.95 -34.01 29.57
N PRO A 138 -53.99 -33.50 30.81
CA PRO A 138 -53.00 -33.85 31.83
C PRO A 138 -53.13 -35.33 32.22
N VAL A 139 -52.25 -36.16 31.69
CA VAL A 139 -52.19 -37.60 31.99
C VAL A 139 -51.67 -37.79 33.41
N LYS A 140 -52.54 -38.27 34.32
CA LYS A 140 -52.20 -38.49 35.73
C LYS A 140 -51.07 -39.52 35.88
N GLU A 141 -50.05 -39.19 36.66
CA GLU A 141 -48.81 -39.97 36.83
C GLU A 141 -48.97 -41.18 37.76
N ASN A 142 -49.80 -42.13 37.33
CA ASN A 142 -49.98 -43.41 38.03
C ASN A 142 -48.74 -44.31 37.89
N ILE A 143 -48.50 -45.21 38.84
CA ILE A 143 -47.35 -46.14 38.81
C ILE A 143 -47.30 -46.96 37.50
N ALA A 144 -48.48 -47.29 36.94
CA ALA A 144 -48.61 -48.00 35.67
C ALA A 144 -48.35 -47.14 34.41
N THR A 145 -48.38 -45.80 34.47
CA THR A 145 -47.91 -44.95 33.36
C THR A 145 -46.39 -44.81 33.41
N LEU A 146 -45.81 -44.63 34.61
CA LEU A 146 -44.37 -44.61 34.81
C LEU A 146 -43.68 -45.90 34.33
N LYS A 147 -44.18 -47.07 34.75
CA LYS A 147 -43.62 -48.37 34.31
C LYS A 147 -43.69 -48.54 32.78
N ARG A 148 -44.81 -48.17 32.14
CA ARG A 148 -44.96 -48.21 30.67
C ARG A 148 -44.05 -47.21 29.95
N TYR A 149 -43.78 -46.04 30.54
CA TYR A 149 -42.80 -45.11 29.99
C TYR A 149 -41.39 -45.67 30.07
N ASN A 150 -40.99 -46.21 31.23
CA ASN A 150 -39.67 -46.81 31.45
C ASN A 150 -39.39 -47.97 30.48
N GLU A 151 -40.34 -48.88 30.24
CA GLU A 151 -40.14 -49.94 29.24
C GLU A 151 -40.05 -49.40 27.79
N ARG A 152 -40.75 -48.31 27.46
CA ARG A 152 -40.59 -47.64 26.16
C ARG A 152 -39.24 -46.94 26.03
N MET A 153 -38.74 -46.33 27.10
CA MET A 153 -37.42 -45.72 27.19
C MET A 153 -36.33 -46.78 26.92
N LYS A 154 -36.37 -47.90 27.67
CA LYS A 154 -35.50 -49.07 27.45
C LYS A 154 -35.62 -49.71 26.07
N LEU A 155 -36.78 -49.62 25.42
CA LEU A 155 -36.93 -50.08 24.04
C LEU A 155 -36.19 -49.14 23.09
N THR A 156 -36.37 -47.82 23.21
CA THR A 156 -35.61 -46.86 22.40
C THR A 156 -34.10 -46.90 22.66
N GLU A 157 -33.68 -47.17 23.90
CA GLU A 157 -32.26 -47.40 24.24
C GLU A 157 -31.72 -48.66 23.53
N ARG A 158 -32.51 -49.74 23.47
CA ARG A 158 -32.15 -50.97 22.74
C ARG A 158 -32.15 -50.76 21.22
N GLU A 159 -33.10 -50.02 20.67
CA GLU A 159 -33.14 -49.62 19.27
C GLU A 159 -31.93 -48.75 18.90
N GLU A 160 -31.52 -47.82 19.78
CA GLU A 160 -30.36 -46.94 19.58
C GLU A 160 -29.03 -47.71 19.74
N ILE A 161 -28.91 -48.62 20.72
CA ILE A 161 -27.77 -49.54 20.84
C ILE A 161 -27.68 -50.47 19.63
N GLN A 162 -28.80 -51.02 19.16
CA GLN A 162 -28.83 -51.86 17.96
C GLN A 162 -28.44 -51.03 16.73
N TRP A 163 -28.97 -49.82 16.56
CA TRP A 163 -28.56 -48.92 15.48
C TRP A 163 -27.08 -48.56 15.53
N LEU A 164 -26.49 -48.39 16.72
CA LEU A 164 -25.04 -48.19 16.88
C LEU A 164 -24.22 -49.45 16.59
N GLN A 165 -24.75 -50.65 16.88
CA GLN A 165 -24.12 -51.93 16.51
C GLN A 165 -24.22 -52.21 15.01
N ASP A 166 -25.38 -51.93 14.40
CA ASP A 166 -25.59 -51.94 12.95
C ASP A 166 -24.64 -50.94 12.29
N LEU A 167 -24.55 -49.70 12.78
CA LEU A 167 -23.60 -48.69 12.30
C LEU A 167 -22.15 -49.16 12.44
N LEU A 168 -21.76 -49.80 13.55
CA LEU A 168 -20.41 -50.31 13.76
C LEU A 168 -20.09 -51.50 12.84
N ARG A 169 -21.06 -52.37 12.55
CA ARG A 169 -20.94 -53.41 11.53
C ARG A 169 -20.86 -52.81 10.13
N ASP A 170 -21.66 -51.79 9.85
CA ASP A 170 -21.77 -51.15 8.54
C ASP A 170 -20.61 -50.16 8.29
N CYS A 171 -19.90 -49.72 9.33
CA CYS A 171 -18.56 -49.09 9.22
C CYS A 171 -17.50 -50.03 8.64
N ARG A 172 -17.79 -51.35 8.54
CA ARG A 172 -16.98 -52.30 7.76
C ARG A 172 -17.23 -52.16 6.25
N SER A 173 -18.28 -51.45 5.83
CA SER A 173 -18.50 -51.04 4.44
C SER A 173 -17.78 -49.73 4.12
N LEU A 174 -16.51 -49.85 3.73
CA LEU A 174 -15.66 -48.71 3.33
C LEU A 174 -16.27 -47.88 2.20
N SER A 175 -17.16 -48.45 1.39
CA SER A 175 -17.90 -47.74 0.32
C SER A 175 -18.52 -46.43 0.81
N LYS A 176 -19.31 -46.48 1.89
CA LYS A 176 -20.04 -45.30 2.39
C LYS A 176 -19.13 -44.24 3.01
N PHE A 177 -17.94 -44.65 3.48
CA PHE A 177 -16.92 -43.71 3.92
C PHE A 177 -16.26 -43.00 2.72
N HIS A 178 -15.86 -43.76 1.69
CA HIS A 178 -15.30 -43.19 0.46
C HIS A 178 -16.30 -42.35 -0.34
N GLU A 179 -17.59 -42.69 -0.33
CA GLU A 179 -18.68 -41.87 -0.88
C GLU A 179 -18.74 -40.48 -0.21
N LEU A 180 -18.49 -40.41 1.11
CA LEU A 180 -18.42 -39.15 1.85
C LEU A 180 -17.09 -38.42 1.62
N GLU A 181 -15.96 -39.13 1.56
CA GLU A 181 -14.65 -38.53 1.25
C GLU A 181 -14.62 -37.89 -0.14
N GLU A 182 -15.15 -38.58 -1.16
CA GLU A 182 -15.24 -38.04 -2.52
C GLU A 182 -16.30 -36.94 -2.61
N TYR A 183 -17.42 -36.99 -1.87
CA TYR A 183 -18.35 -35.85 -1.77
C TYR A 183 -17.68 -34.60 -1.17
N ASP A 184 -17.00 -34.74 -0.03
CA ASP A 184 -16.25 -33.63 0.60
C ASP A 184 -15.09 -33.15 -0.30
N ARG A 185 -14.55 -34.01 -1.18
CA ARG A 185 -13.53 -33.65 -2.20
C ARG A 185 -14.14 -32.88 -3.37
N GLU A 186 -15.29 -33.32 -3.87
CA GLU A 186 -16.03 -32.61 -4.92
C GLU A 186 -16.45 -31.22 -4.46
N GLU A 187 -17.01 -31.07 -3.25
CA GLU A 187 -17.39 -29.77 -2.70
C GLU A 187 -16.18 -28.84 -2.55
N ARG A 188 -15.04 -29.32 -2.03
CA ARG A 188 -13.81 -28.50 -1.95
C ARG A 188 -13.32 -28.03 -3.32
N GLU A 189 -13.39 -28.86 -4.37
CA GLU A 189 -12.97 -28.43 -5.71
C GLU A 189 -14.03 -27.53 -6.37
N ARG A 190 -15.34 -27.71 -6.08
CA ARG A 190 -16.41 -26.75 -6.45
C ARG A 190 -16.16 -25.38 -5.83
N GLU A 191 -15.94 -25.30 -4.51
CA GLU A 191 -15.60 -24.06 -3.80
C GLU A 191 -14.36 -23.38 -4.39
N ARG A 192 -13.31 -24.17 -4.68
CA ARG A 192 -12.06 -23.69 -5.29
C ARG A 192 -12.28 -23.11 -6.69
N ILE A 193 -13.08 -23.76 -7.54
CA ILE A 193 -13.40 -23.27 -8.89
C ILE A 193 -14.19 -21.95 -8.80
N LEU A 194 -15.16 -21.86 -7.87
CA LEU A 194 -15.95 -20.64 -7.64
C LEU A 194 -15.07 -19.47 -7.12
N ASP A 195 -14.13 -19.74 -6.21
CA ASP A 195 -13.15 -18.75 -5.73
C ASP A 195 -12.19 -18.29 -6.84
N ILE A 196 -11.73 -19.20 -7.72
CA ILE A 196 -10.93 -18.86 -8.90
C ILE A 196 -11.72 -17.96 -9.86
N GLU A 197 -12.98 -18.28 -10.16
CA GLU A 197 -13.83 -17.44 -11.01
C GLU A 197 -14.09 -16.05 -10.36
N LYS A 198 -14.40 -16.02 -9.07
CA LYS A 198 -14.61 -14.78 -8.29
C LYS A 198 -13.38 -13.88 -8.34
N LYS A 199 -12.18 -14.42 -8.09
CA LYS A 199 -10.90 -13.71 -8.18
C LYS A 199 -10.58 -13.27 -9.61
N HIS A 200 -10.89 -14.08 -10.62
CA HIS A 200 -10.70 -13.73 -12.02
C HIS A 200 -11.55 -12.51 -12.42
N ILE A 201 -12.84 -12.50 -12.06
CA ILE A 201 -13.74 -11.38 -12.38
C ILE A 201 -13.34 -10.12 -11.60
N GLN A 202 -12.95 -10.24 -10.32
CA GLN A 202 -12.39 -9.12 -9.53
C GLN A 202 -11.13 -8.53 -10.19
N GLY A 203 -10.23 -9.36 -10.69
CA GLY A 203 -9.06 -8.93 -11.47
C GLY A 203 -9.44 -8.19 -12.76
N GLN A 204 -10.47 -8.65 -13.48
CA GLN A 204 -10.99 -7.94 -14.64
C GLN A 204 -11.62 -6.59 -14.25
N ILE A 205 -12.39 -6.50 -13.15
CA ILE A 205 -12.97 -5.23 -12.66
C ILE A 205 -11.86 -4.22 -12.33
N SER A 206 -10.83 -4.64 -11.60
CA SER A 206 -9.69 -3.80 -11.24
C SER A 206 -8.94 -3.27 -12.47
N PHE A 207 -8.79 -4.10 -13.51
CA PHE A 207 -8.21 -3.67 -14.79
C PHE A 207 -9.08 -2.61 -15.51
N GLU A 208 -10.39 -2.80 -15.57
CA GLU A 208 -11.30 -1.79 -16.14
C GLU A 208 -11.26 -0.47 -15.34
N GLU A 209 -11.20 -0.54 -14.01
CA GLU A 209 -11.07 0.63 -13.13
C GLU A 209 -9.74 1.36 -13.32
N ALA A 210 -8.63 0.64 -13.51
CA ALA A 210 -7.33 1.24 -13.80
C ALA A 210 -7.31 1.98 -15.15
N LEU A 211 -7.97 1.43 -16.18
CA LEU A 211 -8.15 2.12 -17.47
C LEU A 211 -9.00 3.40 -17.33
N LEU A 212 -10.07 3.35 -16.53
CA LEU A 212 -10.93 4.49 -16.25
C LEU A 212 -10.19 5.59 -15.46
N ALA A 213 -9.42 5.21 -14.44
CA ALA A 213 -8.59 6.14 -13.68
C ALA A 213 -7.52 6.81 -14.57
N LYS A 214 -6.87 6.06 -15.45
CA LYS A 214 -5.91 6.59 -16.43
C LYS A 214 -6.52 7.66 -17.35
N LYS A 215 -7.77 7.47 -17.81
CA LYS A 215 -8.49 8.48 -18.60
C LYS A 215 -8.76 9.75 -17.78
N LYS A 216 -9.33 9.61 -16.57
CA LYS A 216 -9.59 10.77 -15.69
C LYS A 216 -8.34 11.64 -15.47
N VAL A 217 -7.20 11.02 -15.15
CA VAL A 217 -5.92 11.73 -14.97
C VAL A 217 -5.46 12.42 -16.25
N HIS A 218 -5.64 11.80 -17.42
CA HIS A 218 -5.35 12.42 -18.71
C HIS A 218 -6.22 13.66 -18.96
N ASP A 219 -7.52 13.56 -18.71
CA ASP A 219 -8.49 14.63 -18.98
C ASP A 219 -8.37 15.78 -17.98
N GLU A 220 -8.04 15.49 -16.71
CA GLU A 220 -7.64 16.48 -15.71
C GLU A 220 -6.36 17.21 -16.11
N ASN A 221 -5.35 16.50 -16.63
CA ASN A 221 -4.11 17.11 -17.09
C ASN A 221 -4.33 17.96 -18.35
N LYS A 222 -5.23 17.55 -19.25
CA LYS A 222 -5.66 18.34 -20.41
C LYS A 222 -6.31 19.66 -19.97
N LYS A 223 -7.23 19.62 -19.00
CA LYS A 223 -7.84 20.84 -18.42
C LYS A 223 -6.80 21.76 -17.76
N LYS A 224 -5.94 21.21 -16.89
CA LYS A 224 -4.84 21.97 -16.25
C LYS A 224 -3.91 22.63 -17.28
N TYR A 225 -3.66 21.99 -18.42
CA TYR A 225 -2.89 22.57 -19.52
C TYR A 225 -3.66 23.68 -20.26
N GLU A 226 -4.96 23.47 -20.54
CA GLU A 226 -5.83 24.51 -21.13
C GLU A 226 -5.93 25.75 -20.24
N ASP A 227 -6.03 25.57 -18.92
CA ASP A 227 -6.08 26.66 -17.95
C ASP A 227 -4.73 27.38 -17.82
N PHE A 228 -3.61 26.64 -17.73
CA PHE A 228 -2.25 27.20 -17.78
C PHE A 228 -1.98 28.01 -19.07
N MET A 229 -2.53 27.58 -20.22
CA MET A 229 -2.40 28.32 -21.47
C MET A 229 -3.19 29.65 -21.42
N LYS A 230 -4.38 29.69 -20.82
CA LYS A 230 -5.16 30.93 -20.60
C LYS A 230 -4.41 31.88 -19.66
N GLU A 231 -3.86 31.37 -18.55
CA GLU A 231 -3.03 32.15 -17.63
C GLU A 231 -1.82 32.74 -18.35
N LYS A 232 -1.08 31.92 -19.10
CA LYS A 232 0.08 32.36 -19.89
C LYS A 232 -0.29 33.44 -20.91
N GLU A 233 -1.45 33.35 -21.54
CA GLU A 233 -1.94 34.42 -22.42
C GLU A 233 -2.25 35.72 -21.69
N LEU A 234 -2.77 35.68 -20.46
CA LEU A 234 -3.00 36.86 -19.62
C LEU A 234 -1.67 37.50 -19.22
N TRP A 235 -0.72 36.71 -18.68
CA TRP A 235 0.62 37.17 -18.34
C TRP A 235 1.36 37.81 -19.54
N ASN A 236 1.23 37.23 -20.74
CA ASN A 236 1.79 37.81 -21.96
C ASN A 236 1.17 39.19 -22.28
N LYS A 237 -0.16 39.33 -22.17
CA LYS A 237 -0.88 40.60 -22.43
C LYS A 237 -0.54 41.67 -21.40
N GLU A 238 -0.27 41.29 -20.14
CA GLU A 238 0.18 42.21 -19.09
C GLU A 238 1.63 42.64 -19.31
N LEU A 239 2.53 41.70 -19.65
CA LEU A 239 3.92 42.00 -19.98
C LEU A 239 4.05 42.91 -21.22
N GLU A 240 3.20 42.69 -22.23
CA GLU A 240 3.15 43.54 -23.43
C GLU A 240 2.70 44.97 -23.10
N LYS A 241 1.63 45.14 -22.31
CA LYS A 241 1.20 46.47 -21.82
C LYS A 241 2.30 47.17 -21.04
N TRP A 242 2.91 46.48 -20.07
CA TRP A 242 4.01 47.04 -19.28
C TRP A 242 5.18 47.48 -20.17
N ASN A 243 5.54 46.68 -21.17
CA ASN A 243 6.59 47.05 -22.13
C ASN A 243 6.20 48.27 -22.97
N GLN A 244 4.94 48.40 -23.41
CA GLN A 244 4.44 49.59 -24.11
C GLN A 244 4.52 50.84 -23.21
N GLU A 245 4.11 50.74 -21.94
CA GLU A 245 4.23 51.81 -20.94
C GLU A 245 5.70 52.22 -20.71
N GLN A 246 6.62 51.26 -20.55
CA GLN A 246 8.05 51.55 -20.41
C GLN A 246 8.63 52.23 -21.66
N ILE A 247 8.24 51.80 -22.87
CA ILE A 247 8.66 52.44 -24.13
C ILE A 247 8.17 53.89 -24.16
N GLU A 248 6.94 54.18 -23.73
CA GLU A 248 6.40 55.54 -23.71
C GLU A 248 7.07 56.43 -22.65
N ILE A 249 7.37 55.88 -21.46
CA ILE A 249 8.13 56.58 -20.40
C ILE A 249 9.56 56.90 -20.87
N ASN A 250 10.22 55.95 -21.52
CA ASN A 250 11.57 56.12 -22.09
C ASN A 250 11.57 57.15 -23.22
N ARG A 251 10.56 57.13 -24.11
CA ARG A 251 10.37 58.13 -25.15
C ARG A 251 10.21 59.54 -24.55
N LYS A 252 9.35 59.70 -23.55
CA LYS A 252 9.16 60.98 -22.82
C LYS A 252 10.42 61.45 -22.10
N HIS A 253 11.32 60.55 -21.69
CA HIS A 253 12.65 60.91 -21.19
C HIS A 253 13.59 61.35 -22.31
N PHE A 254 13.63 60.63 -23.43
CA PHE A 254 14.47 60.98 -24.58
C PHE A 254 14.09 62.35 -25.17
N GLU A 255 12.80 62.64 -25.31
CA GLU A 255 12.28 63.94 -25.77
C GLU A 255 12.71 65.08 -24.81
N LYS A 256 12.69 64.87 -23.49
CA LYS A 256 13.21 65.84 -22.50
C LYS A 256 14.72 66.02 -22.57
N LEU A 257 15.48 64.92 -22.71
CA LEU A 257 16.95 64.97 -22.79
C LEU A 257 17.42 65.69 -24.07
N SER A 258 16.76 65.43 -25.21
CA SER A 258 17.00 66.12 -26.48
C SER A 258 16.75 67.64 -26.37
N LEU A 259 15.67 68.05 -25.71
CA LEU A 259 15.40 69.47 -25.44
C LEU A 259 16.47 70.10 -24.52
N ILE A 260 16.94 69.38 -23.49
CA ILE A 260 18.03 69.84 -22.63
C ILE A 260 19.34 69.97 -23.42
N GLU A 261 19.68 69.02 -24.29
CA GLU A 261 20.87 69.09 -25.13
C GLU A 261 20.83 70.29 -26.09
N LEU A 262 19.69 70.54 -26.73
CA LEU A 262 19.48 71.70 -27.60
C LEU A 262 19.68 73.02 -26.82
N ASN A 263 19.07 73.13 -25.64
CA ASN A 263 19.23 74.29 -24.75
C ASN A 263 20.69 74.47 -24.28
N VAL A 264 21.41 73.38 -23.99
CA VAL A 264 22.84 73.42 -23.62
C VAL A 264 23.71 73.83 -24.81
N LEU A 265 23.40 73.38 -26.03
CA LEU A 265 24.09 73.80 -27.25
C LEU A 265 23.85 75.28 -27.56
N GLU A 266 22.64 75.80 -27.35
CA GLU A 266 22.35 77.22 -27.48
C GLU A 266 23.04 78.05 -26.38
N ALA A 267 22.95 77.66 -25.11
CA ALA A 267 23.63 78.32 -24.01
C ALA A 267 25.15 78.36 -24.26
N ARG A 268 25.74 77.26 -24.73
CA ARG A 268 27.16 77.18 -25.12
C ARG A 268 27.48 78.15 -26.27
N LYS A 269 26.67 78.20 -27.33
CA LYS A 269 26.83 79.17 -28.43
C LYS A 269 26.81 80.61 -27.89
N ASN A 270 25.83 80.95 -27.06
CA ASN A 270 25.66 82.30 -26.51
C ASN A 270 26.79 82.68 -25.55
N VAL A 271 27.29 81.76 -24.72
CA VAL A 271 28.52 81.98 -23.91
C VAL A 271 29.75 82.15 -24.80
N THR A 272 29.89 81.40 -25.91
CA THR A 272 31.03 81.60 -26.84
C THR A 272 30.96 82.88 -27.67
N LYS A 273 29.77 83.48 -27.84
CA LYS A 273 29.62 84.83 -28.42
C LYS A 273 30.10 85.88 -27.41
N LYS A 274 29.51 85.89 -26.20
CA LYS A 274 29.90 86.81 -25.12
C LYS A 274 31.39 86.74 -24.79
N LYS A 275 31.97 85.54 -24.68
CA LYS A 275 33.41 85.39 -24.44
C LYS A 275 34.31 85.87 -25.59
N LYS A 276 33.82 85.98 -26.82
CA LYS A 276 34.54 86.65 -27.91
C LYS A 276 34.42 88.15 -27.80
N GLU A 277 33.21 88.67 -27.57
CA GLU A 277 32.95 90.09 -27.34
C GLU A 277 33.78 90.63 -26.16
N GLU A 278 33.79 89.91 -25.03
CA GLU A 278 34.64 90.16 -23.86
C GLU A 278 36.14 90.05 -24.20
N ALA A 279 36.58 89.03 -24.94
CA ALA A 279 37.98 88.88 -25.33
C ALA A 279 38.46 89.97 -26.31
N ASP A 280 37.59 90.46 -27.20
CA ASP A 280 37.89 91.56 -28.13
C ASP A 280 37.92 92.93 -27.41
N LEU A 281 37.15 93.09 -26.32
CA LEU A 281 37.26 94.24 -25.41
C LEU A 281 38.54 94.16 -24.57
N ILE A 282 38.75 93.04 -23.87
CA ILE A 282 39.96 92.77 -23.06
C ILE A 282 41.23 92.82 -23.92
N LYS A 283 41.17 92.47 -25.20
CA LYS A 283 42.29 92.65 -26.14
C LYS A 283 42.61 94.14 -26.35
N LYS A 284 41.62 94.98 -26.63
CA LYS A 284 41.81 96.44 -26.78
C LYS A 284 42.33 97.06 -25.48
N GLU A 285 41.77 96.66 -24.34
CA GLU A 285 42.23 97.11 -23.03
C GLU A 285 43.67 96.67 -22.75
N ASN A 286 44.02 95.41 -23.01
CA ASN A 286 45.40 94.93 -22.91
C ASN A 286 46.34 95.61 -23.91
N GLU A 287 45.90 95.98 -25.11
CA GLU A 287 46.73 96.76 -26.04
C GLU A 287 47.06 98.14 -25.44
N THR A 288 46.11 98.81 -24.76
CA THR A 288 46.39 100.07 -24.05
C THR A 288 47.20 99.88 -22.76
N LEU A 289 46.91 98.84 -21.96
CA LEU A 289 47.62 98.52 -20.72
C LEU A 289 49.02 97.97 -20.98
N GLN A 290 49.27 97.29 -22.10
CA GLN A 290 50.61 96.82 -22.48
C GLN A 290 51.50 97.98 -22.91
N LEU A 291 50.95 99.00 -23.59
CA LEU A 291 51.66 100.26 -23.84
C LEU A 291 52.07 100.94 -22.51
N GLN A 292 51.14 101.05 -21.55
CA GLN A 292 51.43 101.59 -20.21
C GLN A 292 52.39 100.70 -19.40
N SER A 293 52.27 99.36 -19.49
CA SER A 293 53.12 98.42 -18.75
C SER A 293 54.53 98.30 -19.31
N LEU A 294 54.72 98.54 -20.62
CA LEU A 294 56.05 98.71 -21.21
C LEU A 294 56.74 99.95 -20.63
N GLN A 295 56.03 101.09 -20.55
CA GLN A 295 56.51 102.31 -19.89
C GLN A 295 56.87 102.02 -18.42
N ALA A 296 55.99 101.37 -17.65
CA ALA A 296 56.20 101.12 -16.22
C ALA A 296 57.20 100.00 -15.87
N LYS A 297 57.35 98.93 -16.67
CA LYS A 297 58.37 97.88 -16.41
C LYS A 297 59.79 98.37 -16.69
N GLN A 298 59.94 99.34 -17.58
CA GLN A 298 61.16 100.13 -17.77
C GLN A 298 61.53 100.94 -16.49
N GLU A 299 60.61 101.05 -15.52
CA GLU A 299 60.85 101.59 -14.18
C GLU A 299 61.02 100.49 -13.11
N GLU A 300 60.17 99.46 -13.05
CA GLU A 300 60.16 98.53 -11.90
C GLU A 300 61.26 97.45 -11.92
N LEU A 301 61.83 97.10 -13.08
CA LEU A 301 62.95 96.13 -13.14
C LEU A 301 64.14 96.59 -12.29
N LYS A 302 64.25 97.90 -12.05
CA LYS A 302 65.19 98.58 -11.14
C LYS A 302 65.06 98.19 -9.65
N ARG A 303 64.07 97.36 -9.25
CA ARG A 303 63.76 97.05 -7.83
C ARG A 303 63.90 95.58 -7.41
N LYS A 304 63.27 94.62 -8.12
CA LYS A 304 62.94 93.27 -7.57
C LYS A 304 64.12 92.30 -7.30
N ILE A 305 65.37 92.74 -7.50
CA ILE A 305 66.61 91.98 -7.23
C ILE A 305 66.77 91.65 -5.71
N GLN A 306 66.02 92.30 -4.82
CA GLN A 306 66.35 92.39 -3.39
C GLN A 306 65.92 91.22 -2.46
N MET A 307 64.99 90.31 -2.83
CA MET A 307 64.12 89.66 -1.80
C MET A 307 64.20 88.12 -1.54
N ILE A 308 64.45 87.25 -2.52
CA ILE A 308 63.94 85.83 -2.55
C ILE A 308 64.43 84.79 -1.48
N LYS A 309 65.10 85.20 -0.40
CA LYS A 309 66.08 84.36 0.34
C LYS A 309 65.58 83.31 1.37
N GLU A 310 64.29 83.17 1.67
CA GLU A 310 63.90 82.78 3.06
C GLU A 310 63.20 81.42 3.34
N ILE A 311 61.95 81.14 2.92
CA ILE A 311 61.06 80.21 3.68
C ILE A 311 60.71 78.86 3.01
N LYS A 312 60.80 77.75 3.78
CA LYS A 312 60.11 76.45 3.58
C LYS A 312 60.07 75.62 4.90
N ILE A 313 59.64 74.33 4.83
CA ILE A 313 59.64 73.26 5.88
C ILE A 313 58.37 73.21 6.80
N LEU A 314 57.76 72.01 6.97
CA LEU A 314 57.13 71.37 8.19
C LEU A 314 55.78 70.56 8.02
N SER A 315 55.61 69.46 8.81
CA SER A 315 54.36 68.75 9.34
C SER A 315 53.54 67.62 8.59
N ILE A 316 53.27 66.39 9.21
CA ILE A 316 52.39 65.17 8.83
C ILE A 316 52.15 64.09 10.05
N ILE A 317 51.13 63.09 10.12
CA ILE A 317 51.13 61.57 10.66
C ILE A 317 49.94 60.78 11.58
N ALA A 318 49.62 59.37 11.48
CA ALA A 318 49.05 58.14 12.40
C ALA A 318 47.55 57.43 12.66
N LYS A 319 47.26 56.03 13.00
CA LYS A 319 45.99 55.16 13.59
C LYS A 319 45.93 53.48 13.57
N ARG A 320 45.10 52.37 14.00
CA ARG A 320 43.84 51.74 14.84
C ARG A 320 43.59 50.06 14.97
N ALA A 321 42.59 49.30 15.71
CA ALA A 321 42.41 47.71 16.02
C ALA A 321 40.98 46.84 16.38
N LYS A 322 40.83 45.45 16.77
CA LYS A 322 39.56 44.44 17.01
C LYS A 322 39.58 42.91 17.75
N LEU A 323 38.49 42.07 18.21
CA LEU A 323 38.28 40.47 18.48
C LEU A 323 36.98 39.69 19.28
N PRO A 324 36.64 38.27 19.34
CA PRO A 324 35.42 37.42 19.97
C PRO A 324 35.43 35.83 20.59
N LYS A 325 34.31 35.02 21.05
CA LYS A 325 34.18 33.54 21.70
C LYS A 325 32.79 32.58 21.82
N ILE A 326 32.66 31.25 22.34
CA ILE A 326 31.44 30.19 22.47
C ILE A 326 31.28 28.96 23.61
N ILE A 327 30.32 27.88 23.67
CA ILE A 327 29.80 26.84 24.81
C ILE A 327 29.11 25.32 24.52
N ASP A 328 28.71 24.33 25.48
CA ASP A 328 28.16 22.81 25.36
C ASP A 328 27.24 21.95 26.50
N LEU A 329 26.88 20.56 26.50
CA LEU A 329 25.77 19.67 27.28
C LEU A 329 25.86 18.07 27.81
N THR A 330 24.82 17.24 28.38
CA THR A 330 24.81 15.73 28.98
C THR A 330 23.46 14.78 29.36
N GLU A 331 23.43 13.47 29.94
CA GLU A 331 22.28 12.34 30.10
C GLU A 331 22.10 11.20 31.35
N THR A 332 21.25 10.04 31.36
CA THR A 332 20.79 8.98 32.50
C THR A 332 20.39 7.39 32.19
N SER A 333 19.77 6.28 32.85
CA SER A 333 19.01 5.65 34.12
C SER A 333 18.75 3.99 34.27
N GLY A 334 17.94 3.27 35.22
CA GLY A 334 17.71 1.69 35.44
C GLY A 334 16.64 0.91 36.48
N ILE A 335 16.48 -0.49 36.66
CA ILE A 335 15.46 -1.42 37.51
C ILE A 335 15.78 -3.04 37.75
N GLY A 336 15.21 -4.19 38.42
CA GLY A 336 14.07 -4.93 39.27
C GLY A 336 14.28 -6.54 39.57
N LEU A 337 13.62 -7.67 40.18
CA LEU A 337 12.44 -8.39 41.00
C LEU A 337 12.73 -9.98 41.42
N LEU A 338 12.05 -11.09 42.03
CA LEU A 338 10.81 -11.72 42.80
C LEU A 338 10.87 -13.30 43.34
N CYS A 339 9.94 -14.04 44.14
CA CYS A 339 9.97 -15.56 44.66
C CYS A 339 8.71 -16.39 45.42
N GLU A 340 8.71 -17.76 45.82
CA GLU A 340 7.63 -18.77 46.47
C GLU A 340 8.11 -20.10 47.35
N MET A 341 7.53 -21.28 47.92
CA MET A 341 6.24 -22.21 48.15
C MET A 341 6.30 -23.47 49.26
N SER A 342 5.31 -24.46 49.58
CA SER A 342 5.32 -25.68 50.62
C SER A 342 4.22 -26.93 50.73
N MET A 343 4.25 -28.04 51.62
CA MET A 343 3.27 -29.29 51.83
C MET A 343 3.36 -30.42 53.07
N VAL A 344 2.43 -31.46 53.38
CA VAL A 344 2.43 -32.62 54.50
C VAL A 344 1.36 -33.90 54.56
N GLU A 345 1.38 -35.03 55.42
CA GLU A 345 0.45 -36.34 55.47
C GLU A 345 -0.12 -37.24 56.77
N LEU A 346 0.03 -38.63 57.03
CA LEU A 346 -0.98 -39.79 57.50
C LEU A 346 -0.78 -40.92 58.71
N GLN A 347 -1.79 -41.70 59.35
CA GLN A 347 -1.64 -43.02 60.22
C GLN A 347 -2.76 -44.10 60.76
N GLU A 348 -4.10 -44.16 60.53
CA GLU A 348 -5.10 -44.70 61.56
C GLU A 348 -6.03 -45.99 61.34
N ARG A 349 -5.61 -47.29 61.42
CA ARG A 349 -6.44 -48.41 60.83
C ARG A 349 -7.02 -49.66 61.59
N LEU A 350 -7.07 -49.78 62.94
CA LEU A 350 -7.27 -51.12 63.59
C LEU A 350 -8.55 -51.47 64.41
N SER A 351 -9.42 -50.55 64.84
CA SER A 351 -10.38 -50.78 65.96
C SER A 351 -11.69 -51.56 65.64
N SER A 352 -11.68 -52.63 64.84
CA SER A 352 -12.83 -52.92 63.95
C SER A 352 -13.78 -54.09 64.28
N MET A 353 -13.42 -55.13 65.06
CA MET A 353 -14.04 -56.48 64.87
C MET A 353 -15.18 -56.90 65.84
N LYS A 354 -15.53 -56.13 66.88
CA LYS A 354 -16.40 -56.62 67.97
C LYS A 354 -17.91 -56.36 67.79
N MET A 355 -18.35 -55.86 66.64
CA MET A 355 -19.75 -55.45 66.39
C MET A 355 -20.67 -56.62 66.01
N ASN A 356 -20.09 -57.67 65.44
CA ASN A 356 -20.63 -58.43 64.30
C ASN A 356 -21.85 -59.36 64.55
N LEU A 357 -22.53 -59.32 65.70
CA LEU A 357 -23.53 -60.34 66.07
C LEU A 357 -24.88 -59.81 66.55
N LYS A 358 -24.95 -58.62 67.18
CA LYS A 358 -26.24 -57.89 67.28
C LYS A 358 -26.82 -57.57 65.90
N GLU A 359 -25.95 -57.56 64.89
CA GLU A 359 -26.24 -57.30 63.50
C GLU A 359 -27.26 -58.27 62.89
N GLU A 360 -27.37 -59.55 63.27
CA GLU A 360 -28.21 -60.52 62.54
C GLU A 360 -29.73 -60.38 62.73
N LEU A 361 -30.22 -60.24 63.96
CA LEU A 361 -31.66 -60.03 64.21
C LEU A 361 -32.08 -58.63 63.77
N GLU A 362 -31.20 -57.66 63.96
CA GLU A 362 -31.35 -56.36 63.30
C GLU A 362 -31.43 -56.54 61.78
N ALA A 363 -30.54 -57.32 61.15
CA ALA A 363 -30.50 -57.54 59.71
C ALA A 363 -31.79 -58.14 59.16
N LYS A 364 -32.49 -59.03 59.88
CA LYS A 364 -33.79 -59.56 59.41
C LYS A 364 -34.92 -58.52 59.49
N SER A 365 -34.95 -57.66 60.52
CA SER A 365 -35.93 -56.55 60.58
C SER A 365 -35.58 -55.42 59.61
N LYS A 366 -34.28 -55.12 59.46
CA LYS A 366 -33.72 -54.23 58.43
C LYS A 366 -34.11 -54.75 57.05
N PHE A 367 -33.86 -56.01 56.70
CA PHE A 367 -34.16 -56.60 55.39
C PHE A 367 -35.60 -56.40 54.90
N ILE A 368 -36.62 -56.55 55.75
CA ILE A 368 -38.01 -56.30 55.34
C ILE A 368 -38.27 -54.80 55.13
N LYS A 369 -37.76 -53.94 56.03
CA LYS A 369 -37.82 -52.48 55.89
C LYS A 369 -37.06 -52.03 54.64
N GLU A 370 -35.90 -52.62 54.38
CA GLU A 370 -35.02 -52.41 53.23
C GLU A 370 -35.67 -52.88 51.94
N GLN A 371 -36.38 -54.01 51.89
CA GLN A 371 -37.16 -54.40 50.70
C GLN A 371 -38.25 -53.37 50.39
N HIS A 372 -39.02 -52.93 51.39
CA HIS A 372 -40.07 -51.92 51.18
C HIS A 372 -39.48 -50.54 50.81
N VAL A 373 -38.37 -50.15 51.45
CA VAL A 373 -37.61 -48.94 51.10
C VAL A 373 -36.95 -49.06 49.73
N ALA A 374 -36.47 -50.24 49.32
CA ALA A 374 -35.89 -50.49 48.00
C ALA A 374 -36.96 -50.51 46.91
N ALA A 375 -38.17 -51.01 47.20
CA ALA A 375 -39.31 -50.91 46.29
C ALA A 375 -39.73 -49.43 46.08
N LYS A 376 -39.73 -48.62 47.15
CA LYS A 376 -39.96 -47.16 47.06
C LYS A 376 -38.83 -46.43 46.33
N LYS A 377 -37.57 -46.66 46.71
CA LYS A 377 -36.38 -46.10 46.04
C LYS A 377 -36.36 -46.47 44.56
N SER A 378 -36.57 -47.74 44.20
CA SER A 378 -36.67 -48.18 42.79
C SER A 378 -37.78 -47.46 42.02
N LEU A 379 -38.91 -47.15 42.65
CA LEU A 379 -39.98 -46.32 42.05
C LEU A 379 -39.54 -44.86 41.90
N GLU A 380 -38.88 -44.28 42.90
CA GLU A 380 -38.33 -42.91 42.85
C GLU A 380 -37.17 -42.79 41.84
N ASP A 381 -36.32 -43.79 41.72
CA ASP A 381 -35.19 -43.84 40.80
C ASP A 381 -35.66 -44.09 39.36
N THR A 382 -36.75 -44.84 39.17
CA THR A 382 -37.42 -44.89 37.86
C THR A 382 -38.17 -43.61 37.53
N ARG A 383 -38.67 -42.83 38.51
CA ARG A 383 -39.13 -41.45 38.27
C ARG A 383 -37.98 -40.53 37.84
N LYS A 384 -36.85 -40.54 38.56
CA LYS A 384 -35.65 -39.74 38.22
C LYS A 384 -35.17 -40.05 36.80
N LYS A 385 -34.84 -41.31 36.50
CA LYS A 385 -34.39 -41.75 35.16
C LYS A 385 -35.33 -41.30 34.03
N VAL A 386 -36.64 -41.36 34.24
CA VAL A 386 -37.63 -40.89 33.25
C VAL A 386 -37.64 -39.37 33.10
N ALA A 387 -37.48 -38.61 34.20
CA ALA A 387 -37.33 -37.15 34.15
C ALA A 387 -36.01 -36.72 33.51
N ASP A 388 -34.90 -37.37 33.86
CA ASP A 388 -33.55 -37.13 33.34
C ASP A 388 -33.53 -37.35 31.82
N TYR A 389 -34.01 -38.51 31.35
CA TYR A 389 -34.16 -38.85 29.93
C TYR A 389 -35.04 -37.84 29.18
N LEU A 390 -36.15 -37.38 29.79
CA LEU A 390 -37.00 -36.34 29.22
C LEU A 390 -36.26 -35.01 29.07
N ASP A 391 -35.41 -34.63 30.01
CA ASP A 391 -34.63 -33.40 29.96
C ASP A 391 -33.42 -33.48 29.04
N GLU A 392 -32.74 -34.63 28.95
CA GLU A 392 -31.73 -34.89 27.91
C GLU A 392 -32.34 -34.80 26.51
N ARG A 393 -33.49 -35.44 26.28
CA ARG A 393 -34.19 -35.36 25.00
C ARG A 393 -34.75 -33.95 24.70
N LYS A 394 -34.94 -33.09 25.71
CA LYS A 394 -35.16 -31.63 25.54
C LYS A 394 -33.86 -30.89 25.19
N LYS A 395 -32.72 -31.22 25.81
CA LYS A 395 -31.39 -30.62 25.54
C LYS A 395 -30.95 -30.92 24.09
N LEU A 396 -31.03 -32.17 23.65
CA LEU A 396 -30.70 -32.60 22.28
C LEU A 396 -31.55 -31.88 21.21
N ARG A 397 -32.84 -31.64 21.49
CA ARG A 397 -33.73 -30.86 20.61
C ARG A 397 -33.40 -29.37 20.56
N LYS A 398 -32.60 -28.84 21.51
CA LYS A 398 -32.10 -27.45 21.51
C LYS A 398 -30.72 -27.33 20.84
N SER A 399 -29.83 -28.31 20.98
CA SER A 399 -28.53 -28.33 20.28
C SER A 399 -28.71 -28.44 18.78
N ASN A 400 -29.51 -29.42 18.32
CA ASN A 400 -29.66 -29.77 16.90
C ASN A 400 -30.51 -28.74 16.11
N LYS A 401 -30.79 -27.58 16.70
CA LYS A 401 -31.46 -26.43 16.08
C LYS A 401 -30.51 -25.28 15.71
N LYS A 402 -29.22 -25.37 16.04
CA LYS A 402 -28.22 -24.36 15.66
C LYS A 402 -27.56 -24.70 14.32
N THR A 403 -27.10 -23.65 13.64
CA THR A 403 -26.36 -23.68 12.35
C THR A 403 -27.00 -24.53 11.24
N PRO A 404 -28.00 -24.00 10.51
CA PRO A 404 -28.11 -24.35 9.10
C PRO A 404 -26.78 -24.00 8.42
N LYS A 405 -26.16 -24.96 7.71
CA LYS A 405 -25.02 -24.65 6.83
C LYS A 405 -25.51 -23.68 5.73
N PRO A 406 -24.72 -22.67 5.32
CA PRO A 406 -25.09 -21.81 4.20
C PRO A 406 -25.24 -22.65 2.92
N SER A 407 -26.27 -22.42 2.13
CA SER A 407 -26.49 -23.15 0.89
C SER A 407 -25.58 -22.63 -0.23
N ILE A 408 -25.12 -23.55 -1.08
CA ILE A 408 -24.19 -23.29 -2.20
C ILE A 408 -24.76 -22.22 -3.17
N ASP A 409 -26.09 -22.12 -3.27
CA ASP A 409 -26.84 -21.08 -3.98
C ASP A 409 -26.50 -19.62 -3.63
N VAL A 410 -25.77 -19.35 -2.55
CA VAL A 410 -25.29 -17.99 -2.23
C VAL A 410 -24.10 -17.61 -3.12
N SER A 411 -23.14 -18.52 -3.32
CA SER A 411 -21.89 -18.25 -4.04
C SER A 411 -22.11 -17.94 -5.53
N THR A 412 -23.12 -18.57 -6.14
CA THR A 412 -23.49 -18.33 -7.55
C THR A 412 -24.12 -16.95 -7.78
N LYS A 413 -24.70 -16.32 -6.74
CA LYS A 413 -25.26 -14.96 -6.84
C LYS A 413 -24.15 -13.91 -6.86
N ASP A 414 -23.20 -14.00 -5.92
CA ASP A 414 -22.00 -13.15 -5.86
C ASP A 414 -21.29 -13.04 -7.22
N ILE A 415 -21.06 -14.18 -7.87
CA ILE A 415 -20.37 -14.24 -9.17
C ILE A 415 -21.18 -13.53 -10.26
N ASN A 416 -22.50 -13.68 -10.27
CA ASN A 416 -23.37 -13.01 -11.23
C ASN A 416 -23.47 -11.50 -10.99
N ASP A 417 -23.45 -11.04 -9.74
CA ASP A 417 -23.42 -9.61 -9.42
C ASP A 417 -22.06 -8.97 -9.76
N LEU A 418 -20.94 -9.68 -9.56
CA LEU A 418 -19.63 -9.26 -10.06
C LEU A 418 -19.59 -9.17 -11.59
N LYS A 419 -20.25 -10.08 -12.32
CA LYS A 419 -20.39 -9.98 -13.79
C LYS A 419 -21.15 -8.72 -14.21
N LYS A 420 -22.26 -8.36 -13.54
CA LYS A 420 -22.99 -7.11 -13.78
C LYS A 420 -22.11 -5.87 -13.54
N VAL A 421 -21.32 -5.85 -12.46
CA VAL A 421 -20.38 -4.75 -12.16
C VAL A 421 -19.33 -4.62 -13.25
N LEU A 422 -18.74 -5.73 -13.69
CA LEU A 422 -17.75 -5.75 -14.78
C LEU A 422 -18.33 -5.19 -16.09
N GLU A 423 -19.55 -5.59 -16.46
CA GLU A 423 -20.24 -5.02 -17.62
C GLU A 423 -20.49 -3.51 -17.49
N ALA A 424 -20.92 -3.05 -16.31
CA ALA A 424 -21.15 -1.62 -16.07
C ALA A 424 -19.85 -0.80 -16.23
N LYS A 425 -18.72 -1.31 -15.72
CA LYS A 425 -17.40 -0.68 -15.91
C LYS A 425 -16.99 -0.66 -17.39
N ARG A 426 -17.25 -1.75 -18.15
CA ARG A 426 -16.99 -1.82 -19.60
C ARG A 426 -17.83 -0.82 -20.40
N LYS A 427 -19.12 -0.71 -20.08
CA LYS A 427 -20.04 0.28 -20.68
C LYS A 427 -19.57 1.71 -20.40
N LEU A 428 -19.16 2.00 -19.16
CA LEU A 428 -18.57 3.30 -18.80
C LEU A 428 -17.25 3.58 -19.56
N ARG A 429 -16.39 2.55 -19.74
CA ARG A 429 -15.15 2.69 -20.52
C ARG A 429 -15.43 3.01 -21.99
N GLN A 430 -16.46 2.40 -22.57
CA GLN A 430 -16.94 2.63 -23.94
C GLN A 430 -17.53 4.04 -24.12
N GLN A 431 -18.28 4.55 -23.14
CA GLN A 431 -18.78 5.93 -23.13
C GLN A 431 -17.69 7.00 -23.01
N LEU A 432 -16.48 6.60 -22.63
CA LEU A 432 -15.31 7.48 -22.48
C LEU A 432 -14.23 7.24 -23.55
N THR A 433 -14.42 6.30 -24.50
CA THR A 433 -13.54 6.08 -25.68
C THR A 433 -14.11 6.79 -26.88
#